data_AF-A0A946DAB4-F1
#
_entry.id   AF-A0A946DAB4-F1
#
_cell.length_a   1.000
_cell.length_b   1.000
_cell.length_c   1.000
_cell.angle_alpha   90.00
_cell.angle_beta   90.00
_cell.angle_gamma   90.00
#
_symmetry.space_group_name_H-M   'P 1'
#
loop_
_entity.id
_entity.type
_entity.pdbx_description
1 polymer ?
#
loop_
_entity_poly.entity_id
_entity_poly.type
_entity_poly.pdbx_seq_one_letter_code
_entity_poly.pdbx_strand_id
1 'polypeptide(L)'
;MFLSKDSEKTIRLTPKDKEYTILNEWLNESRSDWNSTSGRYPSGVYVQSGNYGIQVTKRHVILYDTNRPDPKAIYIQKIGKDELSVIKNIGLSR
;
A
#
# COMPACT_ATOMS: atom_id res chain seq x y z
N MET A 1 -3.69 2.02 -10.76
CA MET A 1 -2.78 1.50 -9.72
C MET A 1 -2.46 0.06 -10.05
N PHE A 2 -1.30 -0.45 -9.63
CA PHE A 2 -0.90 -1.85 -9.81
C PHE A 2 -0.58 -2.47 -8.46
N LEU A 3 -0.83 -3.76 -8.26
CA LEU A 3 -0.68 -4.44 -6.99
C LEU A 3 0.21 -5.68 -7.12
N SER A 4 1.10 -5.93 -6.16
CA SER A 4 1.92 -7.13 -6.05
C SER A 4 2.03 -7.59 -4.59
N LYS A 5 2.02 -8.91 -4.36
CA LYS A 5 2.23 -9.53 -3.04
C LYS A 5 3.20 -10.70 -3.23
N ASP A 6 4.44 -10.55 -2.77
CA ASP A 6 5.52 -11.57 -2.65
C ASP A 6 5.74 -12.61 -3.78
N SER A 7 5.00 -12.62 -4.88
CA SER A 7 5.19 -13.52 -6.03
C SER A 7 4.40 -13.05 -7.26
N GLU A 8 5.11 -12.74 -8.35
CA GLU A 8 4.81 -12.80 -9.80
C GLU A 8 3.48 -12.30 -10.41
N LYS A 9 2.44 -11.93 -9.65
CA LYS A 9 1.16 -11.48 -10.23
C LYS A 9 0.87 -10.01 -9.94
N THR A 10 1.02 -9.20 -10.97
CA THR A 10 0.63 -7.79 -10.98
C THR A 10 -0.86 -7.67 -11.31
N ILE A 11 -1.68 -7.20 -10.35
CA ILE A 11 -3.11 -6.92 -10.58
C ILE A 11 -3.29 -5.43 -10.84
N ARG A 12 -4.01 -5.07 -11.91
CA ARG A 12 -4.37 -3.67 -12.17
C ARG A 12 -5.61 -3.31 -11.36
N LEU A 13 -5.47 -2.32 -10.48
CA LEU A 13 -6.57 -1.70 -9.75
C LEU A 13 -7.05 -0.44 -10.48
N THR A 14 -8.36 -0.33 -10.63
CA THR A 14 -9.12 0.72 -11.31
C THR A 14 -10.17 1.32 -10.38
N PRO A 15 -10.73 2.50 -10.69
CA PRO A 15 -11.81 3.11 -9.90
C PRO A 15 -13.09 2.27 -9.76
N LYS A 16 -13.24 1.18 -10.50
CA LYS A 16 -14.37 0.24 -10.37
C LYS A 16 -14.13 -0.82 -9.29
N ASP A 17 -12.89 -1.00 -8.87
CA ASP A 17 -12.49 -2.02 -7.91
C ASP A 17 -12.67 -1.51 -6.49
N LYS A 18 -13.30 -2.31 -5.62
CA LYS A 18 -13.58 -1.93 -4.23
C LYS A 18 -12.29 -1.62 -3.47
N GLU A 19 -11.24 -2.39 -3.75
CA GLU A 19 -9.88 -2.23 -3.24
C GLU A 19 -9.33 -0.83 -3.56
N TYR A 20 -9.55 -0.35 -4.78
CA TYR A 20 -9.08 0.97 -5.20
C TYR A 20 -9.77 2.07 -4.41
N THR A 21 -11.10 1.99 -4.30
CA THR A 21 -11.90 3.01 -3.61
C THR A 21 -11.52 3.08 -2.13
N ILE A 22 -11.50 1.94 -1.44
CA ILE A 22 -11.16 1.86 -0.01
C ILE A 22 -9.75 2.40 0.26
N LEU A 23 -8.77 2.03 -0.57
CA LEU A 23 -7.40 2.50 -0.37
C LEU A 23 -7.29 4.02 -0.57
N ASN A 24 -7.95 4.57 -1.58
CA ASN A 24 -7.90 6.01 -1.85
C ASN A 24 -8.64 6.83 -0.78
N GLU A 25 -9.80 6.35 -0.31
CA GLU A 25 -10.52 6.97 0.80
C GLU A 25 -9.64 7.00 2.05
N TRP A 26 -9.05 5.86 2.42
CA TRP A 26 -8.15 5.78 3.56
C TRP A 26 -6.95 6.74 3.41
N LEU A 27 -6.27 6.76 2.25
CA LEU A 27 -5.15 7.68 2.01
C LEU A 27 -5.56 9.16 2.10
N ASN A 28 -6.81 9.49 1.78
CA ASN A 28 -7.33 10.85 1.86
C ASN A 28 -7.65 11.25 3.30
N GLU A 29 -8.22 10.34 4.09
CA GLU A 29 -8.54 10.55 5.50
C GLU A 29 -7.28 10.58 6.39
N SER A 30 -6.25 9.82 6.00
CA SER A 30 -5.07 9.57 6.84
C SER A 30 -3.97 10.63 6.73
N ARG A 31 -4.19 11.70 5.96
CA ARG A 31 -3.16 12.68 5.53
C ARG A 31 -2.37 13.37 6.65
N SER A 32 -2.93 13.50 7.85
CA SER A 32 -2.29 14.24 8.96
C SER A 32 -1.33 13.42 9.81
N ASP A 33 -1.42 12.08 9.81
CA ASP A 33 -0.76 11.25 10.84
C ASP A 33 0.44 10.46 10.31
N TRP A 34 1.00 10.92 9.19
CA TRP A 34 2.19 10.32 8.59
C TRP A 34 3.45 10.70 9.34
N ASN A 35 4.28 9.70 9.62
CA ASN A 35 5.60 9.87 10.20
C ASN A 35 6.67 9.61 9.13
N SER A 36 7.73 10.40 9.11
CA SER A 36 8.87 10.14 8.22
C SER A 36 9.56 8.82 8.58
N THR A 37 10.05 8.09 7.58
CA THR A 37 10.77 6.82 7.79
C THR A 37 11.86 6.62 6.74
N SER A 38 12.86 5.82 7.07
CA SER A 38 13.84 5.25 6.12
C SER A 38 13.98 3.72 6.27
N GLY A 39 13.07 3.09 7.04
CA GLY A 39 13.10 1.67 7.36
C GLY A 39 12.82 0.75 6.19
N ARG A 40 13.18 -0.53 6.38
CA ARG A 40 12.80 -1.63 5.49
C ARG A 40 11.64 -2.38 6.12
N TYR A 41 10.58 -2.57 5.34
CA TYR A 41 9.35 -3.18 5.83
C TYR A 41 9.11 -4.50 5.10
N PRO A 42 9.24 -5.64 5.77
CA PRO A 42 8.98 -6.93 5.15
C PRO A 42 7.48 -7.18 5.02
N SER A 43 7.12 -7.97 4.01
CA SER A 43 5.78 -8.54 3.80
C SER A 43 4.67 -7.52 3.56
N GLY A 44 3.49 -8.02 3.20
CA GLY A 44 2.32 -7.19 2.94
C GLY A 44 2.05 -7.06 1.45
N VAL A 45 1.11 -6.16 1.14
CA VAL A 45 0.64 -5.95 -0.22
C VAL A 45 1.17 -4.62 -0.71
N TYR A 46 1.91 -4.66 -1.82
CA TYR A 46 2.51 -3.49 -2.44
C TYR A 46 1.65 -2.98 -3.58
N VAL A 47 1.29 -1.71 -3.57
CA VAL A 47 0.50 -1.02 -4.59
C VAL A 47 1.36 0.06 -5.22
N GLN A 48 1.58 0.04 -6.52
CA GLN A 48 2.19 1.14 -7.25
C GLN A 48 1.12 2.07 -7.83
N SER A 49 1.23 3.36 -7.54
CA SER A 49 0.38 4.43 -8.05
C SER A 49 1.24 5.54 -8.66
N GLY A 50 1.39 5.52 -9.98
CA GLY A 50 2.29 6.43 -10.68
C GLY A 50 3.72 6.29 -10.15
N ASN A 51 4.21 7.37 -9.54
CA ASN A 51 5.57 7.48 -9.00
C ASN A 51 5.68 7.20 -7.50
N TYR A 52 4.62 6.64 -6.91
CA TYR A 52 4.60 6.25 -5.51
C TYR A 52 4.31 4.77 -5.36
N GLY A 53 4.97 4.15 -4.39
CA GLY A 53 4.66 2.83 -3.87
C GLY A 53 3.92 2.94 -2.55
N ILE A 54 2.94 2.07 -2.33
CA ILE A 54 2.14 2.02 -1.11
C ILE A 54 2.18 0.57 -0.63
N GLN A 55 2.81 0.30 0.50
CA GLN A 55 2.84 -1.03 1.09
C GLN A 55 1.88 -1.10 2.27
N VAL A 56 0.90 -2.00 2.20
CA VAL A 56 -0.04 -2.27 3.28
C VAL A 56 0.39 -3.55 3.99
N THR A 57 0.92 -3.39 5.20
CA THR A 57 1.32 -4.50 6.09
C THR A 57 0.21 -4.79 7.11
N LYS A 58 0.42 -5.74 8.02
CA LYS A 58 -0.53 -6.06 9.08
C LYS A 58 -0.88 -4.87 9.97
N ARG A 59 0.08 -3.96 10.22
CA ARG A 59 -0.03 -2.88 11.22
C ARG A 59 0.37 -1.50 10.70
N HIS A 60 0.83 -1.40 9.46
CA HIS A 60 1.31 -0.14 8.90
C HIS A 60 0.96 -0.01 7.42
N VAL A 61 0.76 1.22 6.99
CA VAL A 61 0.88 1.62 5.58
C VAL A 61 2.18 2.40 5.42
N ILE A 62 2.93 2.09 4.36
CA ILE A 62 4.22 2.72 4.06
C ILE A 62 4.16 3.32 2.66
N LEU A 63 4.55 4.58 2.53
CA LEU A 63 4.73 5.25 1.24
C LEU A 63 6.19 5.21 0.82
N TYR A 64 6.38 4.90 -0.45
CA TYR A 64 7.68 4.86 -1.12
C TYR A 64 7.72 5.89 -2.24
N ASP A 65 8.84 6.59 -2.34
CA ASP A 65 9.22 7.31 -3.57
C ASP A 65 9.79 6.29 -4.56
N THR A 66 9.14 6.12 -5.72
CA THR A 66 9.59 5.21 -6.79
C THR A 66 10.13 5.98 -7.99
N ASN A 67 10.41 7.28 -7.88
CA ASN A 67 11.07 8.07 -8.92
C ASN A 67 12.56 7.71 -9.08
N ARG A 68 13.08 6.82 -8.23
CA ARG A 68 14.49 6.39 -8.20
C ARG A 68 14.59 4.90 -8.49
N PRO A 69 15.74 4.41 -9.00
CA PRO A 69 15.95 2.99 -9.25
C PRO A 69 15.67 2.10 -8.03
N ASP A 70 15.98 2.61 -6.84
CA ASP A 70 15.68 1.96 -5.57
C ASP A 70 14.54 2.68 -4.85
N PRO A 71 13.35 2.06 -4.72
CA PRO A 71 12.24 2.61 -3.96
C PRO A 71 12.66 2.93 -2.52
N LYS A 72 12.45 4.18 -2.08
CA LYS A 72 12.76 4.60 -0.71
C LYS A 72 11.49 4.80 0.08
N ALA A 73 11.36 4.13 1.22
CA ALA A 73 10.33 4.47 2.19
C ALA A 73 10.53 5.92 2.62
N ILE A 74 9.46 6.70 2.61
CA ILE A 74 9.46 8.12 2.96
C ILE A 74 8.48 8.41 4.11
N TYR A 75 7.35 7.71 4.14
CA TYR A 75 6.34 7.88 5.19
C TYR A 75 5.79 6.55 5.66
N ILE A 76 5.43 6.49 6.94
CA ILE A 76 4.77 5.37 7.59
C ILE A 76 3.62 5.87 8.44
N GLN A 77 2.53 5.12 8.43
CA GLN A 77 1.40 5.34 9.30
C GLN A 77 0.93 4.02 9.89
N LYS A 78 0.61 4.02 11.18
CA LYS A 78 0.08 2.86 11.88
C LYS A 78 -1.40 2.68 11.54
N ILE A 79 -1.79 1.44 11.34
CA ILE A 79 -3.19 1.04 11.15
C ILE A 79 -3.60 -0.04 12.14
N GLY A 80 -4.89 -0.09 12.41
CA GLY A 80 -5.56 -1.16 13.12
C GLY A 80 -5.40 -2.51 12.44
N LYS A 81 -5.62 -3.58 13.22
CA LYS A 81 -5.53 -4.96 12.72
C LYS A 81 -6.51 -5.20 11.57
N ASP A 82 -7.72 -4.66 11.69
CA ASP A 82 -8.83 -4.91 10.77
C ASP A 82 -8.97 -3.84 9.68
N GLU A 83 -8.28 -2.70 9.81
CA GLU A 83 -8.22 -1.67 8.77
C GLU A 83 -7.58 -2.21 7.49
N LEU A 84 -8.07 -1.76 6.33
CA LEU A 84 -7.57 -2.18 5.01
C LEU A 84 -7.52 -3.71 4.82
N SER A 85 -8.37 -4.47 5.53
CA SER A 85 -8.43 -5.94 5.40
C SER A 85 -8.67 -6.40 3.96
N VAL A 86 -9.49 -5.65 3.22
CA VAL A 86 -9.74 -5.89 1.79
C VAL A 86 -8.44 -5.85 0.99
N ILE A 87 -7.53 -4.91 1.30
CA ILE A 87 -6.22 -4.80 0.64
C ILE A 87 -5.27 -5.90 1.10
N LYS A 88 -5.19 -6.16 2.40
CA LYS A 88 -4.34 -7.20 3.00
C LYS A 88 -4.63 -8.61 2.43
N ASN A 89 -5.89 -8.84 2.04
CA ASN A 89 -6.39 -10.12 1.55
C ASN A 89 -6.32 -10.28 0.03
N ILE A 90 -5.86 -9.29 -0.73
CA ILE A 90 -5.74 -9.44 -2.18
C ILE A 90 -4.71 -10.54 -2.49
N GLY A 91 -5.07 -11.39 -3.46
CA GLY A 91 -4.30 -12.58 -3.83
C GLY A 91 -4.50 -13.79 -2.90
N LEU A 92 -5.32 -13.67 -1.84
CA LEU A 92 -5.76 -14.82 -1.02
C LEU A 92 -7.12 -15.38 -1.43
N SER A 93 -7.90 -14.65 -2.23
CA SER A 93 -9.15 -15.18 -2.82
C SER A 93 -8.82 -16.17 -3.95
N ARG A 94 -8.91 -17.46 -3.61
CA ARG A 94 -9.27 -18.54 -4.52
C ARG A 94 -10.76 -18.80 -4.39
#